data_AF-A0A2D1STS2-F1
#
_entry.id   AF-A0A2D1STS2-F1
#
_cell.length_a   1.000
_cell.length_b   1.000
_cell.length_c   1.000
_cell.angle_alpha   90.00
_cell.angle_beta   90.00
_cell.angle_gamma   90.00
#
_symmetry.space_group_name_H-M   'P 1'
#
loop_
_entity.id
_entity.type
_entity.pdbx_description
1 polymer ?
#
loop_
_entity_poly.entity_id
_entity_poly.type
_entity_poly.pdbx_seq_one_letter_code
_entity_poly.pdbx_strand_id
1 'polypeptide(L)'
;MKFNKIYIDNFFNNINDYHSMVELFIIAYGELREQSTLPDWYVELREIMNWQSHSDRSGVWTYYEILNDSSAATLIGKLKVKEENEILTLYMMGINKYSDETIMEHIDKWIWENEERIYRYLTDVLISNKEWFYNLT
;
A
#
# COMPACT_ATOMS: atom_id res chain seq x y z
N MET A 1 -2.20 15.26 21.64
CA MET A 1 -0.96 15.09 20.87
C MET A 1 -0.33 13.78 21.31
N LYS A 2 -0.29 12.79 20.41
CA LYS A 2 0.09 11.40 20.75
C LYS A 2 1.55 11.08 20.39
N PHE A 3 2.12 11.76 19.41
CA PHE A 3 3.48 11.51 18.92
C PHE A 3 4.33 12.77 19.02
N ASN A 4 5.63 12.64 19.21
CA ASN A 4 6.55 13.78 19.15
C ASN A 4 6.86 14.11 17.68
N LYS A 5 6.86 15.40 17.31
CA LYS A 5 7.28 15.85 15.97
C LYS A 5 8.63 15.28 15.53
N ILE A 6 9.63 15.26 16.42
CA ILE A 6 10.97 14.73 16.13
C ILE A 6 10.91 13.24 15.75
N TYR A 7 9.98 12.50 16.35
CA TYR A 7 9.78 11.07 16.06
C TYR A 7 9.22 10.87 14.64
N ILE A 8 8.22 11.66 14.24
CA ILE A 8 7.67 11.66 12.87
C ILE A 8 8.71 12.15 11.85
N ASP A 9 9.46 13.21 12.17
CA ASP A 9 10.54 13.73 11.32
C ASP A 9 11.59 12.65 11.02
N ASN A 10 11.93 11.81 12.00
CA ASN A 10 12.95 10.79 11.83
C ASN A 10 12.57 9.77 10.75
N PHE A 11 11.31 9.35 10.67
CA PHE A 11 10.85 8.43 9.62
C PHE A 11 10.75 9.11 8.26
N PHE A 12 10.23 10.34 8.18
CA PHE A 12 10.17 11.03 6.89
C PHE A 12 11.55 11.41 6.34
N ASN A 13 12.54 11.66 7.19
CA ASN A 13 13.92 11.92 6.75
C ASN A 13 14.60 10.65 6.19
N ASN A 14 14.12 9.47 6.59
CA ASN A 14 14.62 8.18 6.14
C ASN A 14 13.58 7.44 5.28
N ILE A 15 12.68 8.17 4.60
CA ILE A 15 11.50 7.58 3.94
C ILE A 15 11.86 6.53 2.87
N ASN A 16 13.06 6.60 2.28
CA ASN A 16 13.53 5.62 1.30
C ASN A 16 13.90 4.26 1.93
N ASP A 17 13.98 4.17 3.25
CA ASP A 17 14.13 2.92 3.98
C ASP A 17 12.76 2.28 4.21
N TYR A 18 12.60 1.02 3.78
CA TYR A 18 11.35 0.28 3.92
C TYR A 18 10.89 0.20 5.38
N HIS A 19 11.83 0.11 6.33
CA HIS A 19 11.47 0.14 7.75
C HIS A 19 10.77 1.44 8.15
N SER A 20 11.20 2.59 7.64
CA SER A 20 10.54 3.87 7.91
C SER A 20 9.12 3.94 7.32
N MET A 21 8.91 3.34 6.14
CA MET A 21 7.57 3.23 5.55
C MET A 21 6.65 2.36 6.42
N VAL A 22 7.15 1.23 6.92
CA VAL A 22 6.42 0.32 7.80
C VAL A 22 6.05 1.00 9.12
N GLU A 23 6.95 1.76 9.73
CA GLU A 23 6.67 2.50 10.96
C GLU A 23 5.58 3.56 10.75
N LEU A 24 5.64 4.32 9.64
CA LEU A 24 4.58 5.26 9.28
C LEU A 24 3.24 4.54 9.02
N PHE A 25 3.26 3.38 8.37
CA PHE A 25 2.06 2.56 8.19
C PHE A 25 1.48 2.09 9.53
N ILE A 26 2.32 1.66 10.48
CA ILE A 26 1.89 1.23 11.82
C ILE A 26 1.25 2.40 12.58
N ILE A 27 1.84 3.60 12.50
CA ILE A 27 1.25 4.82 13.09
C ILE A 27 -0.13 5.09 12.48
N ALA A 28 -0.24 5.06 11.15
CA ALA A 28 -1.51 5.26 10.46
C ALA A 28 -2.56 4.21 10.87
N TYR A 29 -2.17 2.92 10.89
CA TYR A 29 -3.03 1.83 11.34
C TYR A 29 -3.52 2.03 12.78
N GLY A 30 -2.63 2.42 13.71
CA GLY A 30 -2.99 2.65 15.11
C GLY A 30 -4.07 3.71 15.30
N GLU A 31 -4.07 4.76 14.49
CA GLU A 31 -5.05 5.86 14.57
C GLU A 31 -6.33 5.61 13.75
N LEU A 32 -6.25 4.78 12.70
CA LEU A 32 -7.34 4.60 11.74
C LEU A 32 -8.12 3.29 11.92
N ARG A 33 -7.57 2.25 12.56
CA ARG A 33 -8.16 0.90 12.58
C ARG A 33 -9.58 0.79 13.16
N GLU A 34 -9.97 1.68 14.08
CA GLU A 34 -11.29 1.68 14.73
C GLU A 34 -12.31 2.57 13.99
N GLN A 35 -11.90 3.25 12.93
CA GLN A 35 -12.77 4.18 12.20
C GLN A 35 -13.72 3.41 11.27
N SER A 36 -14.99 3.80 11.27
CA SER A 36 -16.01 3.24 10.37
C SER A 36 -15.80 3.62 8.91
N THR A 37 -15.02 4.67 8.64
CA THR A 37 -14.68 5.13 7.30
C THR A 37 -13.20 5.49 7.28
N LEU A 38 -12.46 4.86 6.38
CA LEU A 38 -11.02 5.06 6.24
C LEU A 38 -10.73 6.12 5.18
N PRO A 39 -9.72 6.99 5.37
CA PRO A 39 -9.24 7.87 4.32
C PRO A 39 -8.75 7.06 3.11
N ASP A 40 -9.10 7.48 1.90
CA ASP A 40 -8.73 6.73 0.70
C ASP A 40 -7.21 6.55 0.55
N TRP A 41 -6.40 7.53 0.95
CA TRP A 41 -4.94 7.44 0.87
C TRP A 41 -4.39 6.31 1.74
N TYR A 42 -5.05 6.04 2.87
CA TYR A 42 -4.67 4.97 3.77
C TYR A 42 -5.09 3.62 3.21
N VAL A 43 -6.28 3.54 2.61
CA VAL A 43 -6.72 2.33 1.88
C VAL A 43 -5.73 2.03 0.74
N GLU A 44 -5.40 3.04 -0.07
CA GLU A 44 -4.39 2.94 -1.13
C GLU A 44 -3.05 2.40 -0.63
N LEU A 45 -2.50 3.01 0.42
CA LEU A 45 -1.25 2.59 1.05
C LEU A 45 -1.33 1.13 1.53
N ARG A 46 -2.37 0.81 2.30
CA ARG A 46 -2.58 -0.51 2.91
C ARG A 46 -2.68 -1.59 1.85
N GLU A 47 -3.47 -1.36 0.80
CA GLU A 47 -3.70 -2.37 -0.24
C GLU A 47 -2.42 -2.67 -1.02
N ILE A 48 -1.62 -1.67 -1.39
CA ILE A 48 -0.33 -1.91 -2.07
C ILE A 48 0.68 -2.61 -1.17
N MET A 49 0.80 -2.19 0.10
CA MET A 49 1.70 -2.86 1.05
C MET A 49 1.30 -4.31 1.31
N ASN A 50 0.00 -4.60 1.42
CA ASN A 50 -0.50 -5.96 1.58
C ASN A 50 -0.29 -6.80 0.32
N TRP A 51 -0.55 -6.24 -0.87
CA TRP A 51 -0.34 -6.90 -2.15
C TRP A 51 1.10 -7.38 -2.31
N GLN A 52 2.07 -6.49 -2.04
CA GLN A 52 3.50 -6.83 -2.01
C GLN A 52 3.82 -7.85 -0.91
N SER A 53 3.40 -7.60 0.34
CA SER A 53 3.74 -8.45 1.49
C SER A 53 3.22 -9.88 1.35
N HIS A 54 2.08 -10.07 0.69
CA HIS A 54 1.52 -11.40 0.43
C HIS A 54 2.29 -12.13 -0.69
N SER A 55 2.65 -11.42 -1.76
CA SER A 55 3.58 -11.92 -2.79
C SER A 55 4.85 -12.47 -2.16
N ASP A 56 5.51 -11.67 -1.31
CA ASP A 56 6.81 -12.03 -0.71
C ASP A 56 6.74 -13.22 0.25
N ARG A 57 5.59 -13.50 0.86
CA ARG A 57 5.46 -14.50 1.95
C ARG A 57 4.82 -15.80 1.53
N SER A 58 3.78 -15.73 0.71
CA SER A 58 2.88 -16.87 0.44
C SER A 58 2.33 -16.90 -0.99
N GLY A 59 2.76 -15.96 -1.83
CA GLY A 59 2.20 -15.71 -3.16
C GLY A 59 1.01 -14.76 -3.11
N VAL A 60 0.92 -13.89 -4.13
CA VAL A 60 -0.06 -12.81 -4.23
C VAL A 60 -1.50 -13.31 -4.31
N TRP A 61 -1.71 -14.58 -4.68
CA TRP A 61 -3.03 -15.22 -4.67
C TRP A 61 -3.71 -15.13 -3.31
N THR A 62 -2.94 -15.21 -2.21
CA THR A 62 -3.46 -15.09 -0.84
C THR A 62 -4.01 -13.70 -0.54
N TYR A 63 -3.51 -12.65 -1.21
CA TYR A 63 -4.07 -11.30 -1.12
C TYR A 63 -5.42 -11.23 -1.84
N TYR A 64 -5.48 -11.76 -3.07
CA TYR A 64 -6.70 -11.75 -3.88
C TYR A 64 -7.81 -12.65 -3.32
N GLU A 65 -7.47 -13.71 -2.60
CA GLU A 65 -8.44 -14.59 -1.92
C GLU A 65 -9.28 -13.85 -0.87
N ILE A 66 -8.67 -12.89 -0.17
CA ILE A 66 -9.31 -12.14 0.94
C ILE A 66 -9.64 -10.69 0.57
N LEU A 67 -9.46 -10.31 -0.70
CA LEU A 67 -9.63 -8.94 -1.16
C LEU A 67 -11.08 -8.46 -0.98
N ASN A 68 -11.23 -7.30 -0.34
CA ASN A 68 -12.52 -6.64 -0.21
C ASN A 68 -12.83 -5.73 -1.41
N ASP A 69 -14.02 -5.87 -2.00
CA ASP A 69 -14.45 -5.10 -3.18
C ASP A 69 -14.36 -3.58 -3.02
N SER A 70 -14.69 -3.05 -1.84
CA SER A 70 -14.64 -1.61 -1.58
C SER A 70 -13.20 -1.09 -1.54
N SER A 71 -12.29 -1.85 -0.90
CA SER A 71 -10.86 -1.53 -0.89
C SER A 71 -10.26 -1.58 -2.30
N ALA A 72 -10.63 -2.61 -3.07
CA ALA A 72 -10.19 -2.77 -4.46
C ALA A 72 -10.67 -1.59 -5.32
N ALA A 73 -11.94 -1.19 -5.20
CA ALA A 73 -12.50 -0.05 -5.93
C ALA A 73 -11.77 1.26 -5.59
N THR A 74 -11.45 1.48 -4.32
CA THR A 74 -10.67 2.65 -3.87
C THR A 74 -9.27 2.65 -4.48
N LEU A 75 -8.53 1.55 -4.39
CA LEU A 75 -7.18 1.46 -4.96
C LEU A 75 -7.19 1.65 -6.48
N ILE A 76 -8.11 1.00 -7.21
CA ILE A 76 -8.29 1.18 -8.65
C ILE A 76 -8.55 2.66 -8.99
N GLY A 77 -9.41 3.32 -8.22
CA GLY A 77 -9.71 4.74 -8.39
C GLY A 77 -8.46 5.61 -8.25
N LYS A 78 -7.63 5.35 -7.22
CA LYS A 78 -6.39 6.10 -6.99
C LYS A 78 -5.34 5.89 -8.07
N LEU A 79 -5.12 4.64 -8.46
CA LEU A 79 -4.17 4.30 -9.53
C LEU A 79 -4.58 4.95 -10.86
N LYS A 80 -5.88 5.02 -11.17
CA LYS A 80 -6.39 5.74 -12.35
C LYS A 80 -6.12 7.24 -12.28
N VAL A 81 -6.41 7.88 -11.15
CA VAL A 81 -6.19 9.33 -10.96
C VAL A 81 -4.71 9.69 -11.05
N LYS A 82 -3.82 8.81 -10.59
CA LYS A 82 -2.36 8.97 -10.64
C LYS A 82 -1.73 8.50 -11.96
N GLU A 83 -2.53 7.99 -12.89
CA GLU A 83 -2.06 7.42 -14.16
C GLU A 83 -1.02 6.28 -13.98
N GLU A 84 -1.09 5.53 -12.88
CA GLU A 84 -0.22 4.38 -12.60
C GLU A 84 -0.67 3.13 -13.36
N ASN A 85 -0.65 3.23 -14.69
CA ASN A 85 -1.22 2.24 -15.59
C ASN A 85 -0.58 0.86 -15.46
N GLU A 86 0.70 0.78 -15.12
CA GLU A 86 1.40 -0.50 -14.97
C GLU A 86 0.93 -1.25 -13.72
N ILE A 87 1.02 -0.61 -12.54
CA ILE A 87 0.49 -1.18 -11.29
C ILE A 87 -0.99 -1.49 -11.45
N LEU A 88 -1.78 -0.59 -12.05
CA LEU A 88 -3.21 -0.79 -12.30
C LEU A 88 -3.49 -2.05 -13.13
N THR A 89 -2.74 -2.25 -14.21
CA THR A 89 -2.95 -3.37 -15.12
C THR A 89 -2.66 -4.69 -14.42
N LEU A 90 -1.52 -4.80 -13.73
CA LEU A 90 -1.14 -6.00 -12.99
C LEU A 90 -2.09 -6.26 -11.82
N TYR A 91 -2.41 -5.22 -11.05
CA TYR A 91 -3.33 -5.31 -9.94
C TYR A 91 -4.72 -5.82 -10.35
N MET A 92 -5.28 -5.26 -11.44
CA MET A 92 -6.59 -5.68 -11.95
C MET A 92 -6.58 -7.10 -12.54
N MET A 93 -5.43 -7.58 -13.00
CA MET A 93 -5.30 -8.91 -13.61
C MET A 93 -5.66 -10.04 -12.62
N GLY A 94 -5.33 -9.88 -11.34
CA GLY A 94 -5.59 -10.90 -10.31
C GLY A 94 -7.01 -10.87 -9.72
N ILE A 95 -7.78 -9.80 -9.95
CA ILE A 95 -9.13 -9.66 -9.39
C ILE A 95 -10.04 -10.76 -9.94
N ASN A 96 -10.69 -11.51 -9.04
CA ASN A 96 -11.51 -12.69 -9.36
C ASN A 96 -10.75 -13.82 -10.08
N LYS A 97 -9.42 -13.86 -9.97
CA LYS A 97 -8.54 -14.82 -10.65
C LYS A 97 -7.55 -15.49 -9.69
N TYR A 98 -7.77 -15.43 -8.39
CA TYR A 98 -6.84 -15.98 -7.38
C TYR A 98 -6.54 -17.49 -7.51
N SER A 99 -7.39 -18.25 -8.20
CA SER A 99 -7.17 -19.68 -8.47
C SER A 99 -6.44 -19.98 -9.79
N ASP A 100 -6.13 -18.95 -10.58
CA ASP A 100 -5.37 -19.08 -11.83
C ASP A 100 -3.88 -18.96 -11.56
N GLU A 101 -3.20 -20.09 -11.39
CA GLU A 101 -1.78 -20.15 -11.05
C GLU A 101 -0.89 -19.39 -12.05
N THR A 102 -1.21 -19.44 -13.35
CA THR A 102 -0.42 -18.75 -14.38
C THR A 102 -0.51 -17.23 -14.22
N ILE A 103 -1.68 -16.70 -13.90
CA ILE A 103 -1.86 -15.28 -13.62
C ILE A 103 -1.13 -14.90 -12.32
N MET A 104 -1.27 -15.69 -11.26
CA MET A 104 -0.67 -15.39 -9.97
C MET A 104 0.87 -15.40 -10.04
N GLU A 105 1.47 -16.40 -10.68
CA GLU A 105 2.92 -16.47 -10.93
C GLU A 105 3.42 -15.29 -11.76
N HIS A 106 2.64 -14.85 -12.76
CA HIS A 106 2.98 -13.69 -13.57
C HIS A 106 3.01 -12.40 -12.73
N ILE A 107 2.01 -12.22 -11.85
CA ILE A 107 1.93 -11.06 -10.97
C ILE A 107 3.04 -11.10 -9.92
N ASP A 108 3.25 -12.24 -9.25
CA ASP A 108 4.33 -12.42 -8.26
C ASP A 108 5.69 -12.09 -8.87
N LYS A 109 5.96 -12.61 -10.07
CA LYS A 109 7.18 -12.30 -10.81
C LYS A 109 7.31 -10.81 -11.09
N TRP A 110 6.25 -10.16 -11.55
CA TRP A 110 6.28 -8.73 -11.82
C TRP A 110 6.54 -7.91 -10.55
N ILE A 111 5.91 -8.27 -9.42
CA ILE A 111 6.13 -7.62 -8.12
C ILE A 111 7.61 -7.72 -7.74
N TRP A 112 8.18 -8.92 -7.80
CA TRP A 112 9.59 -9.17 -7.47
C TRP A 112 10.56 -8.37 -8.35
N GLU A 113 10.30 -8.29 -9.66
CA GLU A 113 11.14 -7.54 -10.61
C GLU A 113 10.98 -6.01 -10.45
N ASN A 114 9.92 -5.54 -9.77
CA ASN A 114 9.55 -4.12 -9.68
C ASN A 114 9.43 -3.61 -8.24
N GLU A 115 10.05 -4.26 -7.26
CA GLU A 115 10.00 -3.83 -5.85
C GLU A 115 10.34 -2.35 -5.66
N GLU A 116 11.42 -1.87 -6.30
CA GLU A 116 11.81 -0.46 -6.20
C GLU A 116 10.74 0.49 -6.75
N ARG A 117 9.99 0.09 -7.79
CA ARG A 117 8.88 0.88 -8.33
C ARG A 117 7.75 0.96 -7.30
N ILE A 118 7.43 -0.16 -6.67
CA ILE A 118 6.40 -0.23 -5.62
C ILE A 118 6.83 0.64 -4.42
N TYR A 119 8.09 0.56 -3.99
CA TYR A 119 8.62 1.39 -2.91
C TYR A 119 8.56 2.89 -3.22
N ARG A 120 8.88 3.29 -4.46
CA ARG A 120 8.69 4.69 -4.90
C ARG A 120 7.23 5.12 -4.83
N TYR A 121 6.31 4.28 -5.29
CA TYR A 121 4.87 4.57 -5.18
C TYR A 121 4.42 4.74 -3.72
N LEU A 122 4.82 3.82 -2.83
CA LEU A 122 4.52 3.90 -1.40
C LEU A 122 5.08 5.17 -0.76
N THR A 123 6.31 5.55 -1.15
CA THR A 123 6.96 6.79 -0.72
C THR A 123 6.14 8.00 -1.13
N ASP A 124 5.67 8.06 -2.38
CA ASP A 124 4.88 9.17 -2.90
C ASP A 124 3.52 9.30 -2.18
N VAL A 125 2.87 8.17 -1.86
CA VAL A 125 1.64 8.17 -1.05
C VAL A 125 1.91 8.74 0.34
N LEU A 126 2.98 8.30 1.02
CA LEU A 126 3.34 8.77 2.36
C LEU A 126 3.70 10.26 2.36
N ILE A 127 4.54 10.71 1.42
CA ILE A 127 4.94 12.12 1.29
C ILE A 127 3.74 13.01 1.00
N SER A 128 2.84 12.59 0.11
CA SER A 128 1.64 13.36 -0.24
C SER A 128 0.69 13.56 0.95
N ASN A 129 0.77 12.67 1.94
CA ASN A 129 -0.08 12.70 3.14
C ASN A 129 0.71 13.05 4.41
N LYS A 130 1.92 13.60 4.25
CA LYS A 130 2.83 13.94 5.35
C LYS A 130 2.19 14.84 6.41
N GLU A 131 1.40 15.84 6.00
CA GLU A 131 0.66 16.74 6.91
C GLU A 131 -0.32 16.00 7.84
N TRP A 132 -0.93 14.90 7.38
CA TRP A 132 -1.82 14.11 8.23
C TRP A 132 -1.09 13.57 9.45
N PHE A 133 0.16 13.13 9.29
CA PHE A 133 1.00 12.65 10.38
C PHE A 133 1.40 13.77 11.35
N TYR A 134 1.70 14.98 10.85
CA TYR A 134 2.03 16.11 11.72
C TYR A 134 0.84 16.61 12.54
N ASN A 135 -0.39 16.42 12.07
CA ASN A 135 -1.59 16.74 12.86
C ASN A 135 -1.79 15.81 14.07
N LEU A 136 -1.05 14.70 14.16
CA LEU A 136 -1.03 13.81 15.33
C LEU A 136 -0.02 14.27 16.40
N THR A 137 0.92 15.13 16.00
CA THR A 137 2.02 15.65 16.84
C THR A 137 1.57 16.77 17.74
#